data_AF-A0A2G9MDH1-F1
#
_entry.id   AF-A0A2G9MDH1-F1
#
_cell.length_a   1.000
_cell.length_b   1.000
_cell.length_c   1.000
_cell.angle_alpha   90.00
_cell.angle_beta   90.00
_cell.angle_gamma   90.00
#
_symmetry.space_group_name_H-M   'P 1'
#
loop_
_entity.id
_entity.type
_entity.pdbx_description
1 polymer ?
#
loop_
_entity_poly.entity_id
_entity_poly.type
_entity_poly.pdbx_seq_one_letter_code
_entity_poly.pdbx_strand_id
1 'polypeptide(L)'
;MVKKCVVCNENAEFKIKDTSDYYCKDCAEENFSDVSMLIKVEEEAQKLKEFLRQKIDDIKHDEEELDTMITFTEKKHDKHDTKTGKD
;
A
#
# COMPACT_ATOMS: atom_id res chain seq x y z
N MET A 1 17.02 4.91 -2.06
CA MET A 1 18.37 4.38 -1.79
C MET A 1 18.67 3.33 -2.86
N VAL A 2 19.84 3.41 -3.51
CA VAL A 2 20.23 2.46 -4.55
C VAL A 2 20.60 1.13 -3.90
N LYS A 3 20.00 0.03 -4.34
CA LYS A 3 20.33 -1.33 -3.88
C LYS A 3 21.59 -1.80 -4.62
N LYS A 4 22.45 -2.56 -3.93
CA LYS A 4 23.75 -3.02 -4.48
C LYS A 4 23.76 -4.51 -4.75
N CYS A 5 24.46 -4.91 -5.80
CA CYS A 5 24.67 -6.31 -6.17
C CYS A 5 25.48 -7.02 -5.07
N VAL A 6 25.01 -8.17 -4.61
CA VAL A 6 25.70 -8.97 -3.57
C VAL A 6 27.01 -9.60 -4.05
N VAL A 7 27.22 -9.66 -5.38
CA VAL A 7 28.40 -10.27 -6.00
C VAL A 7 29.48 -9.22 -6.28
N CYS A 8 29.14 -8.14 -7.01
CA CYS A 8 30.11 -7.15 -7.49
C CYS A 8 29.99 -5.76 -6.82
N ASN A 9 29.03 -5.56 -5.92
CA ASN A 9 28.73 -4.28 -5.26
C ASN A 9 28.31 -3.11 -6.19
N GLU A 10 28.08 -3.38 -7.48
CA GLU A 10 27.52 -2.39 -8.42
C GLU A 10 26.00 -2.19 -8.21
N ASN A 11 25.40 -1.32 -9.01
CA ASN A 11 23.97 -1.05 -8.94
C ASN A 11 23.16 -2.30 -9.27
N ALA A 12 22.24 -2.67 -8.40
CA ALA A 12 21.36 -3.80 -8.62
C ALA A 12 20.05 -3.37 -9.28
N GLU A 13 19.67 -4.13 -10.30
CA GLU A 13 18.41 -3.96 -11.05
C GLU A 13 17.41 -5.06 -10.71
N PHE A 14 17.90 -6.19 -10.19
CA PHE A 14 17.13 -7.38 -9.91
C PHE A 14 17.23 -7.76 -8.43
N LYS A 15 16.20 -8.41 -7.91
CA LYS A 15 16.13 -8.97 -6.57
C LYS A 15 15.51 -10.37 -6.65
N ILE A 16 15.98 -11.30 -5.82
CA ILE A 16 15.32 -12.61 -5.72
C ILE A 16 14.01 -12.46 -4.96
N LYS A 17 12.96 -13.11 -5.46
CA LYS A 17 11.67 -13.18 -4.78
C LYS A 17 11.84 -13.71 -3.35
N ASP A 18 11.21 -13.03 -2.40
CA ASP A 18 11.20 -13.40 -0.97
C ASP A 18 12.57 -13.38 -0.26
N THR A 19 13.64 -12.88 -0.89
CA THR A 19 14.95 -12.67 -0.22
C THR A 19 15.35 -11.20 -0.15
N SER A 20 16.43 -10.92 0.59
CA SER A 20 17.03 -9.58 0.66
C SER A 20 18.21 -9.42 -0.30
N ASP A 21 18.37 -10.35 -1.25
CA ASP A 21 19.51 -10.39 -2.15
C ASP A 21 19.20 -9.66 -3.45
N TYR A 22 20.16 -8.86 -3.88
CA TYR A 22 20.06 -7.99 -5.04
C TYR A 22 21.22 -8.26 -6.00
N TYR A 23 20.95 -8.19 -7.31
CA TYR A 23 21.92 -8.50 -8.36
C TYR A 23 21.88 -7.42 -9.44
N CYS A 24 23.05 -7.09 -9.99
CA CYS A 24 23.12 -6.38 -11.26
C CYS A 24 22.72 -7.34 -12.40
N LYS A 25 22.50 -6.80 -13.59
CA LYS A 25 22.11 -7.59 -14.76
C LYS A 25 23.11 -8.71 -15.08
N ASP A 26 24.39 -8.39 -15.13
CA ASP A 26 25.43 -9.34 -15.54
C ASP A 26 25.54 -10.51 -14.54
N CYS A 27 25.62 -10.20 -13.24
CA CYS A 27 25.66 -11.23 -12.21
C CYS A 27 24.35 -12.04 -12.13
N ALA A 28 23.20 -11.42 -12.45
CA ALA A 28 21.94 -12.14 -12.54
C ALA A 28 21.94 -13.16 -13.68
N GLU A 29 22.37 -12.76 -14.88
CA GLU A 29 22.43 -13.64 -16.05
C GLU A 29 23.48 -14.75 -15.89
N GLU A 30 24.60 -14.49 -15.21
CA GLU A 30 25.65 -15.49 -14.96
C GLU A 30 25.28 -16.50 -13.86
N ASN A 31 24.58 -16.07 -12.80
CA ASN A 31 24.30 -16.93 -11.64
C ASN A 31 22.91 -17.57 -11.68
N PHE A 32 21.95 -16.99 -12.43
CA PHE A 32 20.58 -17.49 -12.50
C PHE A 32 20.30 -18.01 -13.90
N SER A 33 20.26 -19.34 -14.01
CA SER A 33 19.78 -20.04 -15.20
C SER A 33 18.26 -19.90 -15.38
N ASP A 34 17.54 -19.58 -14.31
CA ASP A 34 16.11 -19.31 -14.32
C ASP A 34 15.82 -17.90 -13.77
N VAL A 35 15.60 -16.96 -14.69
CA VAL A 35 15.27 -15.57 -14.38
C VAL A 35 13.85 -15.38 -13.85
N SER A 36 13.02 -16.42 -13.80
CA SER A 36 11.65 -16.33 -13.26
C SER A 36 11.61 -16.04 -11.75
N MET A 37 12.69 -16.36 -11.03
CA MET A 37 12.85 -16.04 -9.62
C MET A 37 13.38 -14.62 -9.37
N LEU A 38 13.80 -13.92 -10.42
CA LEU A 38 14.28 -12.54 -10.35
C LEU A 38 13.14 -11.57 -10.64
N ILE A 39 13.00 -10.58 -9.77
CA ILE A 39 12.04 -9.49 -9.92
C ILE A 39 12.82 -8.20 -10.13
N LYS A 40 12.40 -7.40 -11.11
CA LYS A 40 12.95 -6.06 -11.30
C LYS A 40 12.60 -5.18 -10.10
N VAL A 41 13.58 -4.46 -9.58
CA VAL A 41 13.38 -3.58 -8.41
C VAL A 41 12.32 -2.50 -8.69
N GLU A 42 12.21 -2.03 -9.94
CA GLU A 42 11.16 -1.07 -10.34
C GLU A 42 9.74 -1.65 -10.26
N GLU A 43 9.56 -2.95 -10.56
CA GLU A 43 8.25 -3.60 -10.54
C GLU A 43 7.75 -3.83 -9.12
N GLU A 44 8.64 -4.17 -8.18
CA GLU A 44 8.25 -4.25 -6.75
C GLU A 44 7.82 -2.88 -6.21
N ALA A 45 8.53 -1.81 -6.61
CA ALA A 45 8.21 -0.46 -6.17
C ALA A 45 6.85 0.02 -6.68
N GLN A 46 6.50 -0.31 -7.93
CA GLN A 46 5.18 0.01 -8.48
C GLN A 46 4.05 -0.73 -7.78
N LYS A 47 4.18 -2.06 -7.58
CA LYS A 47 3.19 -2.86 -6.87
C LYS A 47 2.95 -2.35 -5.45
N LEU A 48 4.01 -1.99 -4.74
CA LEU A 48 3.91 -1.42 -3.40
C LEU A 48 3.15 -0.09 -3.40
N LYS A 49 3.43 0.78 -4.38
CA LYS A 49 2.76 2.09 -4.51
C LYS A 49 1.27 1.92 -4.79
N GLU A 50 0.91 0.95 -5.63
CA GLU A 50 -0.47 0.67 -6.00
C GLU A 50 -1.26 0.07 -4.81
N PHE A 51 -0.66 -0.84 -4.06
CA PHE A 51 -1.24 -1.40 -2.83
C PHE A 51 -1.48 -0.30 -1.77
N LEU A 52 -0.50 0.58 -1.55
CA LEU A 52 -0.64 1.69 -0.61
C LEU A 52 -1.74 2.65 -1.04
N ARG A 53 -1.87 2.93 -2.34
CA ARG A 53 -2.93 3.78 -2.87
C ARG A 53 -4.32 3.20 -2.60
N GLN A 54 -4.53 1.91 -2.89
CA GLN A 54 -5.81 1.24 -2.62
C GLN A 54 -6.17 1.32 -1.13
N LYS A 55 -5.22 1.04 -0.23
CA LYS A 55 -5.46 1.11 1.21
C LYS A 55 -5.82 2.50 1.71
N ILE A 56 -5.19 3.54 1.14
CA ILE A 56 -5.51 4.94 1.49
C ILE A 56 -6.90 5.32 0.97
N ASP A 57 -7.27 4.87 -0.22
CA ASP A 57 -8.59 5.16 -0.81
C ASP A 57 -9.71 4.44 -0.04
N ASP A 58 -9.50 3.19 0.39
CA ASP A 58 -10.43 2.44 1.25
C ASP A 58 -10.69 3.17 2.58
N ILE A 59 -9.63 3.63 3.25
CA ILE A 59 -9.74 4.33 4.55
C ILE A 59 -10.53 5.64 4.42
N LYS A 60 -10.33 6.40 3.34
CA LYS A 60 -11.06 7.64 3.10
C LYS A 60 -12.55 7.39 2.88
N HIS A 61 -12.89 6.31 2.18
CA HIS A 61 -14.30 5.97 1.96
C HIS A 61 -15.00 5.62 3.27
N ASP A 62 -14.32 4.87 4.15
CA ASP A 62 -14.85 4.50 5.47
C ASP A 62 -15.06 5.75 6.37
N GLU A 63 -14.17 6.74 6.30
CA GLU A 63 -14.29 8.00 7.06
C GLU A 63 -15.50 8.85 6.61
N GLU A 64 -15.73 8.98 5.30
CA GLU A 64 -16.87 9.71 4.75
C GLU A 64 -18.21 9.05 5.11
N GLU A 65 -18.27 7.71 5.13
CA GLU A 65 -19.46 6.98 5.58
C GLU A 65 -19.71 7.20 7.08
N LEU A 66 -18.65 7.21 7.90
CA LEU A 66 -18.77 7.44 9.33
C LEU A 66 -19.27 8.86 9.65
N ASP A 67 -18.72 9.88 8.99
CA ASP A 67 -19.17 11.29 9.12
C ASP A 67 -20.63 11.46 8.70
N THR A 68 -21.02 10.77 7.63
CA THR A 68 -22.40 10.73 7.17
C THR A 68 -23.31 10.11 8.24
N MET A 69 -22.93 8.99 8.85
CA MET A 69 -23.72 8.38 9.94
C MET A 69 -23.83 9.28 11.17
N ILE A 70 -22.73 9.91 11.60
CA ILE A 70 -22.69 10.81 12.76
C ILE A 70 -23.69 11.96 12.57
N THR A 71 -23.65 12.64 11.41
CA THR A 71 -24.56 13.75 11.11
C THR A 71 -26.04 13.33 11.02
N PHE A 72 -26.35 12.08 10.66
CA PHE A 72 -27.71 11.55 10.69
C PHE A 72 -28.19 11.23 12.12
N THR A 73 -27.31 10.77 13.01
CA THR A 73 -27.64 10.53 14.43
C THR A 73 -27.92 11.82 15.19
N GLU A 74 -27.13 12.87 14.96
CA GLU A 74 -27.34 14.18 15.60
C GLU A 74 -28.69 14.79 15.21
N LYS A 75 -29.06 14.73 13.93
CA LYS A 75 -30.36 15.24 13.44
C LYS A 75 -31.58 14.47 13.96
N LYS A 76 -31.42 13.23 14.43
CA LYS A 76 -32.53 12.43 14.99
C LYS A 76 -32.75 12.73 16.47
N HIS A 77 -31.71 13.11 17.21
CA HIS A 77 -31.82 13.44 18.63
C HIS A 77 -32.54 14.78 18.88
N ASP A 78 -32.39 15.77 18.00
CA ASP A 78 -33.06 17.08 18.15
C ASP A 78 -34.60 17.05 17.99
N LYS A 79 -35.17 16.02 17.36
CA LYS A 79 -36.61 15.97 17.05
C LYS A 79 -37.48 15.36 18.16
N HIS A 80 -36.89 14.84 19.24
CA HIS A 80 -37.63 14.12 20.27
C HIS A 80 -37.91 14.93 21.56
N ASP A 81 -37.35 16.13 21.73
CA ASP A 81 -37.39 16.86 23.01
C ASP A 81 -38.31 18.11 23.09
N THR A 82 -39.25 18.30 22.15
CA THR A 82 -40.13 19.49 22.16
C THR A 82 -41.63 19.24 22.35
N LYS A 83 -42.04 18.09 22.93
CA LYS A 83 -43.44 17.85 23.30
C LYS A 83 -43.64 17.19 24.66
N THR A 84 -43.30 17.88 25.75
CA THR A 84 -44.00 17.70 27.03
C THR A 84 -43.82 18.94 27.91
N GLY A 85 -44.93 19.65 28.14
CA GLY A 85 -44.96 20.86 28.95
C GLY A 85 -46.24 21.65 28.68
N LYS A 86 -47.38 20.97 28.82
CA LYS A 86 -48.71 21.57 28.86
C LYS A 86 -49.10 21.68 30.35
N ASP A 87 -49.87 22.72 30.63
CA ASP A 87 -50.60 23.05 31.87
C ASP A 87 -49.92 24.06 32.80
#